data_AF-A0A7V3YLI4-F1
#
_entry.id   AF-A0A7V3YLI4-F1
#
_cell.length_a   1.000
_cell.length_b   1.000
_cell.length_c   1.000
_cell.angle_alpha   90.00
_cell.angle_beta   90.00
_cell.angle_gamma   90.00
#
_symmetry.space_group_name_H-M   'P 1'
#
loop_
_entity.id
_entity.type
_entity.pdbx_description
1 polymer ?
#
loop_
_entity_poly.entity_id
_entity_poly.type
_entity_poly.pdbx_seq_one_letter_code
_entity_poly.pdbx_strand_id
1 'polypeptide(L)'
;YFARVAAPFFQAVEVIEYHHPQKKDAPSGTALKTIEGMDSGHFMTPEGQELVAGARGGMYRGVRVHSVRLPGFVAHQEVIFGGEGQILTIRHDSLSRSSFMPGVLLALRKVCEAPQFYYGLESILGLE
;
A
#
# COMPACT_ATOMS: atom_id res chain seq x y z
N TYR A 1 1.17 -4.42 -7.23
CA TYR A 1 2.01 -5.19 -8.16
C TYR A 1 3.50 -5.10 -7.82
N PHE A 2 4.19 -3.98 -8.07
CA PHE A 2 5.66 -3.92 -7.90
C PHE A 2 6.16 -4.26 -6.49
N ALA A 3 5.41 -3.89 -5.45
CA ALA A 3 5.73 -4.29 -4.07
C ALA A 3 5.73 -5.82 -3.89
N ARG A 4 4.74 -6.53 -4.46
CA ARG A 4 4.70 -8.00 -4.47
C ARG A 4 5.89 -8.60 -5.22
N VAL A 5 6.27 -8.02 -6.35
CA VAL A 5 7.42 -8.48 -7.14
C VAL A 5 8.73 -8.27 -6.37
N ALA A 6 8.87 -7.15 -5.67
CA ALA A 6 10.07 -6.83 -4.90
C ALA A 6 10.18 -7.64 -3.60
N ALA A 7 9.05 -7.96 -2.96
CA ALA A 7 8.98 -8.57 -1.63
C ALA A 7 9.97 -9.74 -1.39
N PRO A 8 10.08 -10.76 -2.27
CA PRO A 8 10.98 -11.90 -2.03
C PRO A 8 12.48 -11.57 -1.99
N PHE A 9 12.87 -10.38 -2.44
CA PHE A 9 14.28 -9.95 -2.53
C PHE A 9 14.75 -9.16 -1.30
N PHE A 10 13.86 -8.89 -0.34
CA PHE A 10 14.16 -8.05 0.81
C PHE A 10 13.75 -8.73 2.12
N GLN A 11 14.50 -8.43 3.18
CA GLN A 11 14.26 -9.01 4.50
C GLN A 11 13.33 -8.15 5.35
N ALA A 12 13.28 -6.84 5.11
CA ALA A 12 12.47 -5.91 5.88
C ALA A 12 11.63 -5.02 4.98
N VAL A 13 10.43 -4.67 5.45
CA VAL A 13 9.56 -3.72 4.78
C VAL A 13 8.72 -2.94 5.78
N GLU A 14 8.51 -1.65 5.49
CA GLU A 14 7.49 -0.84 6.14
C GLU A 14 6.65 -0.11 5.08
N VAL A 15 5.40 0.19 5.41
CA VAL A 15 4.49 0.93 4.53
C VAL A 15 4.06 2.21 5.23
N ILE A 16 4.16 3.33 4.53
CA ILE A 16 3.70 4.63 5.01
C ILE A 16 2.62 5.13 4.06
N GLU A 17 1.48 5.56 4.58
CA GLU A 17 0.40 6.15 3.80
C GLU A 17 0.02 7.53 4.32
N TYR A 18 -0.29 8.44 3.40
CA TYR A 18 -0.58 9.84 3.67
C TYR A 18 -1.92 10.21 3.07
N HIS A 19 -2.81 10.77 3.87
CA HIS A 19 -4.14 11.18 3.43
C HIS A 19 -4.57 12.47 4.11
N HIS A 20 -5.60 13.10 3.55
CA HIS A 20 -6.29 14.22 4.18
C HIS A 20 -6.85 13.85 5.57
N PRO A 21 -7.05 14.82 6.49
CA PRO A 21 -7.48 14.55 7.86
C PRO A 21 -8.90 13.98 7.97
N GLN A 22 -9.74 14.17 6.96
CA GLN A 22 -11.13 13.67 6.95
C GLN A 22 -11.24 12.15 6.65
N LYS A 23 -10.13 11.46 6.36
CA LYS A 23 -10.16 10.01 6.10
C LYS A 23 -10.39 9.26 7.41
N LYS A 24 -11.46 8.46 7.47
CA LYS A 24 -11.93 7.81 8.70
C LYS A 24 -11.15 6.56 9.07
N ASP A 25 -10.68 5.82 8.08
CA ASP A 25 -9.94 4.57 8.23
C ASP A 25 -8.43 4.82 8.34
N ALA A 26 -7.79 4.09 9.24
CA ALA A 26 -6.35 3.95 9.35
C ALA A 26 -6.05 2.52 9.81
N PRO A 27 -5.22 1.75 9.09
CA PRO A 27 -4.54 2.09 7.83
C PRO A 27 -5.50 2.20 6.64
N SER A 28 -5.05 2.82 5.55
CA SER A 28 -5.84 2.83 4.31
C SER A 28 -6.02 1.43 3.73
N GLY A 29 -7.17 1.16 3.09
CA GLY A 29 -7.40 -0.11 2.38
C GLY A 29 -6.34 -0.44 1.32
N THR A 30 -5.78 0.56 0.63
CA THR A 30 -4.67 0.36 -0.32
C THR A 30 -3.43 -0.19 0.37
N ALA A 31 -3.10 0.31 1.57
CA ALA A 31 -1.94 -0.16 2.33
C ALA A 31 -2.14 -1.62 2.79
N LEU A 32 -3.34 -1.95 3.28
CA LEU A 32 -3.68 -3.33 3.68
C LEU A 32 -3.57 -4.31 2.50
N LYS A 33 -4.19 -3.98 1.36
CA LYS A 33 -4.08 -4.80 0.13
C LYS A 33 -2.64 -4.93 -0.35
N THR A 34 -1.83 -3.88 -0.20
CA THR A 34 -0.41 -3.93 -0.56
C THR A 34 0.32 -4.97 0.28
N ILE A 35 0.10 -4.97 1.60
CA ILE A 35 0.71 -5.94 2.53
C ILE A 35 0.24 -7.36 2.28
N GLU A 36 -1.05 -7.54 1.99
CA GLU A 36 -1.62 -8.85 1.65
C GLU A 36 -1.00 -9.42 0.38
N GLY A 37 -0.73 -8.57 -0.61
CA GLY A 37 -0.09 -8.98 -1.86
C GLY A 37 1.40 -9.35 -1.72
N MET A 38 2.10 -8.90 -0.68
CA MET A 38 3.55 -9.15 -0.50
C MET A 38 3.90 -10.49 0.17
N ASP A 39 2.91 -11.33 0.51
CA ASP A 39 3.09 -12.56 1.30
C ASP A 39 4.00 -12.34 2.53
N SER A 40 3.52 -11.47 3.41
CA SER A 40 4.29 -10.75 4.43
C SER A 40 4.80 -11.58 5.62
N GLY A 41 4.61 -12.91 5.62
CA GLY A 41 4.96 -13.77 6.75
C GLY A 41 6.45 -13.97 7.00
N HIS A 42 7.33 -13.47 6.13
CA HIS A 42 8.78 -13.69 6.19
C HIS A 42 9.60 -12.43 6.52
N PHE A 43 8.96 -11.26 6.63
CA PHE A 43 9.69 -10.03 6.90
C PHE A 43 10.15 -9.96 8.36
N MET A 44 11.40 -9.54 8.55
CA MET A 44 11.93 -9.26 9.87
C MET A 44 11.21 -8.04 10.46
N THR A 45 10.78 -8.17 11.72
CA THR A 45 10.35 -7.03 12.52
C THR A 45 11.45 -6.76 13.54
N PRO A 46 12.17 -5.61 13.46
CA PRO A 46 13.16 -5.27 14.46
C PRO A 46 12.52 -5.20 15.85
N GLU A 47 13.12 -5.87 16.82
CA GLU A 47 12.78 -5.73 18.23
C GLU A 47 13.29 -4.38 18.76
N GLY A 48 12.60 -3.82 19.75
CA GLY A 48 13.00 -2.58 20.38
C GLY A 48 11.95 -2.04 21.35
N GLN A 49 12.40 -1.16 22.24
CA GLN A 49 11.52 -0.46 23.17
C GLN A 49 10.94 0.79 22.49
N GLU A 50 9.61 0.89 22.45
CA GLU A 50 8.93 2.13 22.08
C GLU A 50 8.94 3.09 23.29
N LEU A 51 9.60 4.23 23.15
CA LEU A 51 9.57 5.30 24.16
C LEU A 51 8.24 6.06 24.17
N VAL A 52 7.57 6.08 23.02
CA VAL A 52 6.23 6.65 22.83
C VAL A 52 5.36 5.54 22.22
N ALA A 53 4.22 5.26 22.85
CA ALA A 53 3.33 4.19 22.41
C ALA A 53 2.88 4.42 20.96
N GLY A 54 3.05 3.40 20.11
CA GLY A 54 2.68 3.44 18.70
C GLY A 54 3.72 4.11 17.78
N ALA A 55 4.89 4.49 18.29
CA ALA A 55 5.92 5.19 17.51
C ALA A 55 6.48 4.36 16.34
N ARG A 56 6.36 3.02 16.38
CA ARG A 56 6.77 2.14 15.26
C ARG A 56 5.61 1.81 14.31
N GLY A 57 4.48 2.50 14.43
CA GLY A 57 3.30 2.26 13.62
C GLY A 57 2.55 0.98 14.01
N GLY A 58 1.39 0.77 13.38
CA GLY A 58 0.59 -0.43 13.56
C GLY A 58 1.25 -1.66 12.95
N MET A 59 0.97 -2.84 13.49
CA MET A 59 1.43 -4.12 12.93
C MET A 59 0.29 -4.78 12.16
N TYR A 60 0.52 -5.12 10.89
CA TYR A 60 -0.42 -5.91 10.09
C TYR A 60 0.33 -6.98 9.31
N ARG A 61 0.02 -8.26 9.59
CA ARG A 61 0.63 -9.44 8.93
C ARG A 61 2.17 -9.45 8.93
N GLY A 62 2.82 -8.95 9.98
CA GLY A 62 4.28 -8.89 10.08
C GLY A 62 4.94 -7.66 9.45
N VAL A 63 4.14 -6.71 8.92
CA VAL A 63 4.61 -5.45 8.36
C VAL A 63 4.17 -4.28 9.23
N ARG A 64 5.10 -3.36 9.51
CA ARG A 64 4.77 -2.09 10.16
C ARG A 64 4.12 -1.13 9.17
N VAL A 65 3.08 -0.46 9.64
CA VAL A 65 2.29 0.48 8.85
C VAL A 65 2.09 1.80 9.58
N HIS A 66 2.27 2.89 8.85
CA HIS A 66 2.21 4.24 9.38
C HIS A 66 1.19 5.07 8.61
N SER A 67 0.31 5.74 9.35
CA SER A 67 -0.81 6.50 8.78
C SER A 67 -0.67 7.97 9.11
N VAL A 68 -0.28 8.79 8.12
CA VAL A 68 -0.18 10.24 8.23
C VAL A 68 -1.50 10.89 7.79
N ARG A 69 -1.99 11.83 8.60
CA ARG A 69 -3.24 12.57 8.35
C ARG A 69 -2.96 14.06 8.43
N LEU A 70 -2.77 14.74 7.29
CA LEU A 70 -2.44 16.16 7.26
C LEU A 70 -3.17 16.90 6.13
N PRO A 71 -3.49 18.19 6.31
CA PRO A 71 -3.92 19.06 5.21
C PRO A 71 -2.89 19.05 4.06
N GLY A 72 -3.38 19.15 2.82
CA GLY A 72 -2.54 19.15 1.61
C GLY A 72 -2.39 17.78 0.95
N PHE A 73 -2.45 16.68 1.71
CA PHE A 73 -2.47 15.34 1.11
C PHE A 73 -3.85 14.98 0.58
N VAL A 74 -3.88 14.21 -0.52
CA VAL A 74 -5.10 13.58 -1.03
C VAL A 74 -5.04 12.08 -0.74
N ALA A 75 -4.17 11.34 -1.43
CA ALA A 75 -3.89 9.93 -1.19
C ALA A 75 -2.51 9.56 -1.71
N HIS A 76 -1.65 9.07 -0.82
CA HIS A 76 -0.26 8.75 -1.13
C HIS A 76 0.16 7.51 -0.36
N GLN A 77 1.11 6.76 -0.91
CA GLN A 77 1.67 5.59 -0.26
C GLN A 77 3.13 5.36 -0.67
N GLU A 78 3.92 4.94 0.30
CA GLU A 78 5.27 4.45 0.14
C GLU A 78 5.36 3.02 0.67
N VAL A 79 5.99 2.15 -0.11
CA VAL A 79 6.49 0.85 0.36
C VAL A 79 8.00 0.94 0.38
N ILE A 80 8.60 0.79 1.56
CA ILE A 80 10.03 0.94 1.77
C ILE A 80 10.59 -0.41 2.15
N PHE A 81 11.38 -0.99 1.25
CA PHE A 81 12.11 -2.22 1.50
C PHE A 81 13.54 -1.92 1.94
N GLY A 82 14.00 -2.65 2.96
CA GLY A 82 15.37 -2.58 3.47
C GLY A 82 16.14 -3.87 3.20
N GLY A 83 17.38 -3.72 2.75
CA GLY A 83 18.37 -4.79 2.63
C GLY A 83 19.76 -4.30 3.04
N GLU A 84 20.71 -5.22 3.18
CA GLU A 84 22.08 -4.87 3.52
C GLU A 84 22.67 -3.90 2.48
N GLY A 85 23.04 -2.69 2.90
CA GLY A 85 23.62 -1.66 2.04
C GLY A 85 22.66 -1.02 1.02
N GLN A 86 21.35 -1.31 1.07
CA GLN A 86 20.41 -0.81 0.07
C GLN A 86 18.99 -0.56 0.59
N ILE A 87 18.28 0.34 -0.10
CA ILE A 87 16.87 0.65 0.14
C ILE A 87 16.17 0.72 -1.21
N LEU A 88 14.96 0.15 -1.30
CA LEU A 88 14.04 0.35 -2.42
C LEU A 88 12.77 1.01 -1.92
N THR A 89 12.45 2.18 -2.47
CA THR A 89 11.19 2.87 -2.20
C THR A 89 10.30 2.86 -3.44
N ILE A 90 9.08 2.35 -3.29
CA ILE A 90 8.03 2.41 -4.29
C ILE A 90 6.97 3.39 -3.80
N ARG A 91 6.89 4.55 -4.45
CA ARG A 91 6.00 5.64 -4.05
C ARG A 91 4.93 5.92 -5.10
N HIS A 92 3.71 6.11 -4.65
CA HIS A 92 2.58 6.56 -5.47
C HIS A 92 1.95 7.81 -4.85
N ASP A 93 1.83 8.87 -5.65
CA ASP A 93 1.23 10.14 -5.25
C ASP A 93 0.01 10.45 -6.13
N SER A 94 -1.18 10.43 -5.55
CA SER A 94 -2.39 10.94 -6.20
C SER A 94 -2.63 12.37 -5.78
N LEU A 95 -2.21 13.33 -6.62
CA LEU A 95 -2.36 14.77 -6.35
C LEU A 95 -3.80 15.27 -6.50
N SER A 96 -4.65 14.49 -7.17
CA SER A 96 -6.05 14.82 -7.40
C SER A 96 -6.88 13.55 -7.55
N ARG A 97 -8.17 13.63 -7.18
CA ARG A 97 -9.14 12.55 -7.37
C ARG A 97 -9.39 12.21 -8.84
N SER A 98 -9.05 13.12 -9.76
CA SER A 98 -9.13 12.84 -11.21
C SER A 98 -8.24 11.67 -11.64
N SER A 99 -7.16 11.38 -10.91
CA SER A 99 -6.26 10.25 -11.16
C SER A 99 -6.97 8.88 -11.11
N PHE A 100 -8.08 8.77 -10.37
CA PHE A 100 -8.84 7.52 -10.24
C PHE A 100 -9.79 7.28 -11.42
N MET A 101 -10.21 8.33 -12.13
CA MET A 101 -11.29 8.27 -13.11
C MET A 101 -10.99 7.37 -14.32
N PRO A 102 -9.78 7.38 -14.91
CA PRO A 102 -9.46 6.45 -16.00
C PRO A 102 -9.60 4.97 -15.59
N GLY A 103 -9.20 4.63 -14.36
CA GLY A 103 -9.35 3.27 -13.82
C GLY A 103 -10.81 2.87 -13.63
N VAL A 104 -11.64 3.79 -13.14
CA VAL A 104 -13.10 3.57 -13.01
C VAL A 104 -13.75 3.35 -14.39
N LEU A 105 -13.42 4.18 -15.38
CA LEU A 105 -13.96 4.04 -16.73
C LEU A 105 -13.52 2.72 -17.39
N LEU A 106 -12.27 2.30 -17.18
CA LEU A 106 -11.78 1.01 -17.64
C LEU A 106 -12.57 -0.14 -17.01
N ALA A 107 -12.78 -0.10 -15.70
CA ALA A 107 -13.55 -1.12 -14.99
C ALA A 107 -15.01 -1.20 -15.47
N LEU A 108 -15.67 -0.06 -15.68
CA LEU A 108 -17.04 0.00 -16.20
C LEU A 108 -17.15 -0.65 -17.59
N ARG A 109 -16.24 -0.31 -18.50
CA ARG A 109 -16.23 -0.91 -19.85
C ARG A 109 -16.03 -2.43 -19.77
N LYS A 110 -15.06 -2.88 -18.98
CA LYS A 110 -14.75 -4.31 -18.86
C LYS A 110 -15.91 -5.12 -18.29
N VAL A 111 -16.60 -4.60 -17.27
CA VAL A 111 -17.77 -5.26 -16.67
C VAL A 111 -18.95 -5.34 -17.66
N CYS A 112 -19.16 -4.31 -18.48
CA CYS A 112 -20.20 -4.33 -19.51
C CYS A 112 -19.90 -5.34 -20.65
N GLU A 113 -18.63 -5.43 -21.07
CA GLU A 113 -18.21 -6.34 -22.14
C GLU A 113 -18.17 -7.81 -21.69
N ALA A 114 -17.75 -8.07 -20.46
CA ALA A 114 -17.62 -9.41 -19.89
C ALA A 114 -18.16 -9.43 -18.44
N PRO A 115 -19.48 -9.60 -18.27
CA PRO A 115 -20.12 -9.54 -16.96
C PRO A 115 -19.69 -10.69 -16.05
N GLN A 116 -18.87 -10.38 -15.05
CA GLN A 116 -18.46 -11.27 -13.98
C GLN A 116 -17.99 -10.45 -12.77
N PHE A 117 -17.68 -11.12 -11.66
CA PHE A 117 -17.06 -10.46 -10.52
C PHE A 117 -15.58 -10.21 -10.78
N TYR A 118 -15.15 -8.94 -10.64
CA TYR A 118 -13.75 -8.54 -10.67
C TYR A 118 -13.36 -7.96 -9.32
N TYR A 119 -12.21 -8.36 -8.78
CA TYR A 119 -11.65 -7.81 -7.56
C TYR A 119 -10.30 -7.15 -7.86
N GLY A 120 -10.22 -5.84 -7.63
CA GLY A 120 -9.04 -5.07 -7.99
C GLY A 120 -8.99 -4.70 -9.48
N LEU A 121 -8.14 -3.74 -9.82
CA LEU A 121 -7.96 -3.31 -11.22
C LEU A 121 -6.90 -4.17 -11.91
N GLU A 122 -6.03 -4.82 -11.14
CA GLU A 122 -5.02 -5.78 -11.57
C GLU A 122 -5.60 -6.92 -12.40
N SER A 123 -6.76 -7.47 -12.02
CA SER A 123 -7.44 -8.54 -12.77
C SER A 123 -7.92 -8.07 -14.16
N ILE A 124 -8.17 -6.76 -14.31
CA ILE A 124 -8.58 -6.15 -15.58
C ILE A 124 -7.34 -5.79 -16.42
N LEU A 125 -6.25 -5.40 -15.77
CA LEU A 125 -4.99 -5.03 -16.41
C LEU A 125 -4.08 -6.23 -16.75
N GLY A 126 -4.41 -7.43 -16.26
CA GLY A 126 -3.58 -8.63 -16.44
C GLY A 126 -2.31 -8.60 -15.60
N LEU A 127 -2.38 -8.07 -14.37
CA LEU A 127 -1.25 -7.90 -13.44
C LEU A 127 -1.38 -8.76 -12.17
N GLU A 128 -2.02 -9.92 -12.29
CA GLU A 128 -2.16 -10.88 -11.19
C GLU A 128 -0.86 -11.58 -10.81
#